data_AF-C2BES3-F1
#
_entry.id   AF-C2BES3-F1
#
_cell.length_a   1.000
_cell.length_b   1.000
_cell.length_c   1.000
_cell.angle_alpha   90.00
_cell.angle_beta   90.00
_cell.angle_gamma   90.00
#
_symmetry.space_group_name_H-M   'P 1'
#
loop_
_entity.id
_entity.type
_entity.pdbx_description
1 polymer ?
#
loop_
_entity_poly.entity_id
_entity_poly.type
_entity_poly.pdbx_seq_one_letter_code
_entity_poly.pdbx_strand_id
1 'polypeptide(L)'
;MLERENKDVVKALLDHVIVTTAGGKPIKPKTLGQKSYIEKILANDIVFGIGPAGTGKTYLAVAMAVRAFKNNEVNRIILTRPAVEAGESLGFLPGDLQDKVDPYLRPLYDGLFEILGFETYQALVEKGIIEVAPLAYMRGRTLDNSFVILDEAQNTTYEQMKMFLTRLGYGSKAIITGDKTQVDLPRGRKSGLVSASQILKNVPGIDFMSFTSIDVVRHPLVQRIIDAYEKDDRMREEERKKEKRK
;
A
#
# COMPACT_ATOMS: atom_id res chain seq x y z
N MET A 1 -4.08 -37.69 -4.83
CA MET A 1 -3.25 -37.75 -3.60
C MET A 1 -2.30 -36.56 -3.55
N LEU A 2 -1.46 -36.38 -4.58
CA LEU A 2 -0.57 -35.21 -4.77
C LEU A 2 -1.26 -33.83 -4.70
N GLU A 3 -2.46 -33.66 -5.26
CA GLU A 3 -3.18 -32.37 -5.18
C GLU A 3 -3.70 -32.04 -3.76
N ARG A 4 -4.01 -33.05 -2.94
CA ARG A 4 -4.42 -32.85 -1.54
C ARG A 4 -3.21 -32.49 -0.69
N GLU A 5 -2.10 -33.22 -0.84
CA GLU A 5 -0.84 -32.90 -0.17
C GLU A 5 -0.36 -31.48 -0.49
N ASN A 6 -0.41 -31.06 -1.76
CA ASN A 6 -0.05 -29.69 -2.14
C ASN A 6 -0.99 -28.64 -1.53
N LYS A 7 -2.29 -28.92 -1.40
CA LYS A 7 -3.23 -27.99 -0.75
C LYS A 7 -2.95 -27.86 0.75
N ASP A 8 -2.62 -28.95 1.42
CA ASP A 8 -2.32 -28.95 2.85
C ASP A 8 -1.00 -28.23 3.15
N VAL A 9 0.03 -28.42 2.30
CA VAL A 9 1.29 -27.67 2.38
C VAL A 9 1.08 -26.18 2.17
N VAL A 10 0.34 -25.78 1.13
CA VAL A 10 0.02 -24.37 0.88
C VAL A 10 -0.78 -23.77 2.02
N LYS A 11 -1.75 -24.50 2.58
CA LYS A 11 -2.53 -24.06 3.73
C LYS A 11 -1.64 -23.83 4.96
N ALA A 12 -0.73 -24.75 5.26
CA ALA A 12 0.21 -24.60 6.36
C ALA A 12 1.14 -23.39 6.18
N LEU A 13 1.61 -23.13 4.95
CA LEU A 13 2.43 -21.97 4.63
C LEU A 13 1.68 -20.64 4.85
N LEU A 14 0.37 -20.60 4.63
CA LEU A 14 -0.44 -19.39 4.73
C LEU A 14 -1.06 -19.15 6.12
N ASP A 15 -0.86 -20.07 7.08
CA ASP A 15 -1.50 -19.97 8.40
C ASP A 15 -0.78 -19.02 9.38
N HIS A 16 0.30 -18.39 8.94
CA HIS A 16 1.04 -17.41 9.73
C HIS A 16 0.18 -16.16 10.01
N VAL A 17 -0.18 -15.96 11.28
CA VAL A 17 -0.93 -14.79 11.76
C VAL A 17 0.04 -13.63 11.96
N ILE A 18 -0.24 -12.51 11.29
CA ILE A 18 0.52 -11.26 11.40
C ILE A 18 0.12 -10.52 12.68
N VAL A 19 -1.18 -10.29 12.82
CA VAL A 19 -1.80 -9.57 13.93
C VAL A 19 -3.27 -9.98 14.00
N THR A 20 -3.86 -9.93 15.20
CA THR A 20 -5.29 -10.09 15.41
C THR A 20 -5.93 -8.71 15.54
N THR A 21 -7.03 -8.49 14.82
CA THR A 21 -7.79 -7.24 14.88
C THR A 21 -8.49 -7.06 16.24
N ALA A 22 -8.95 -5.86 16.54
CA ALA A 22 -9.74 -5.59 17.75
C ALA A 22 -11.01 -6.46 17.85
N GLY A 23 -11.59 -6.81 16.70
CA GLY A 23 -12.72 -7.75 16.60
C GLY A 23 -12.35 -9.23 16.71
N GLY A 24 -11.12 -9.59 17.04
CA GLY A 24 -10.67 -10.97 17.23
C GLY A 24 -10.37 -11.74 15.94
N LYS A 25 -10.39 -11.08 14.78
CA LYS A 25 -10.14 -11.71 13.48
C LYS A 25 -8.64 -11.74 13.19
N PRO A 26 -8.04 -12.91 12.89
CA PRO A 26 -6.62 -12.98 12.53
C PRO A 26 -6.40 -12.44 11.11
N ILE A 27 -5.37 -11.60 10.95
CA ILE A 27 -4.88 -11.18 9.64
C ILE A 27 -3.74 -12.11 9.24
N LYS A 28 -3.90 -12.78 8.10
CA LYS A 28 -2.93 -13.72 7.53
C LYS A 28 -2.83 -13.54 6.00
N PRO A 29 -1.69 -13.90 5.38
CA PRO A 29 -1.59 -13.90 3.93
C PRO A 29 -2.60 -14.90 3.34
N LYS A 30 -3.20 -14.52 2.21
CA LYS A 30 -4.17 -15.34 1.48
C LYS A 30 -3.59 -15.94 0.21
N THR A 31 -2.44 -15.43 -0.25
CA THR A 31 -1.70 -15.92 -1.42
C THR A 31 -0.23 -16.08 -1.08
N LEU A 32 0.48 -16.90 -1.87
CA LEU A 32 1.93 -17.07 -1.73
C LEU A 32 2.69 -15.76 -1.98
N GLY A 33 2.20 -14.90 -2.89
CA GLY A 33 2.78 -13.57 -3.10
C GLY A 33 2.63 -12.67 -1.87
N GLN A 34 1.47 -12.69 -1.21
CA GLN A 34 1.28 -11.98 0.07
C GLN A 34 2.19 -12.51 1.18
N LYS A 35 2.41 -13.83 1.25
CA LYS A 35 3.38 -14.42 2.19
C LYS A 35 4.81 -13.94 1.90
N SER A 36 5.23 -14.01 0.64
CA SER A 36 6.56 -13.54 0.24
C SER A 36 6.75 -12.05 0.53
N TYR A 37 5.72 -11.23 0.37
CA TYR A 37 5.75 -9.82 0.73
C TYR A 37 6.05 -9.61 2.21
N ILE A 38 5.35 -10.33 3.09
CA ILE A 38 5.55 -10.27 4.54
C ILE A 38 6.97 -10.71 4.92
N GLU A 39 7.47 -11.79 4.32
CA GLU A 39 8.84 -12.26 4.56
C GLU A 39 9.87 -11.21 4.15
N LYS A 40 9.67 -10.54 3.02
CA LYS A 40 10.53 -9.43 2.58
C LYS A 40 10.50 -8.26 3.56
N ILE A 41 9.32 -7.91 4.09
CA ILE A 41 9.14 -6.84 5.09
C ILE A 41 9.93 -7.15 6.38
N LEU A 42 9.93 -8.41 6.81
CA LEU A 42 10.67 -8.84 7.99
C LEU A 42 12.18 -8.79 7.76
N ALA A 43 12.64 -9.17 6.56
CA ALA A 43 14.06 -9.31 6.25
C ALA A 43 14.76 -8.00 5.85
N ASN A 44 14.02 -6.94 5.49
CA ASN A 44 14.59 -5.71 4.93
C ASN A 44 14.10 -4.46 5.67
N ASP A 45 14.84 -3.37 5.53
CA ASP A 45 14.45 -2.08 6.11
C ASP A 45 13.53 -1.31 5.19
N ILE A 46 13.67 -1.47 3.87
CA ILE A 46 12.80 -0.85 2.88
C ILE A 46 12.23 -1.91 1.95
N VAL A 47 10.91 -1.93 1.78
CA VAL A 47 10.26 -2.82 0.82
C VAL A 47 9.28 -2.05 -0.05
N PHE A 48 9.40 -2.27 -1.36
CA PHE A 48 8.45 -1.77 -2.34
C PHE A 48 7.43 -2.85 -2.69
N GLY A 49 6.17 -2.65 -2.30
CA GLY A 49 5.04 -3.48 -2.69
C GLY A 49 4.34 -2.91 -3.93
N ILE A 50 4.59 -3.50 -5.10
CA ILE A 50 4.16 -2.95 -6.39
C ILE A 50 3.16 -3.89 -7.06
N GLY A 51 1.98 -3.41 -7.41
CA GLY A 51 1.03 -4.17 -8.23
C GLY A 51 -0.41 -3.71 -8.06
N PRO A 52 -1.38 -4.46 -8.64
CA PRO A 52 -2.74 -3.99 -8.81
C PRO A 52 -3.50 -3.74 -7.50
N ALA A 53 -4.60 -2.99 -7.59
CA ALA A 53 -5.52 -2.80 -6.47
C ALA A 53 -6.18 -4.14 -6.07
N GLY A 54 -6.35 -4.35 -4.76
CA GLY A 54 -6.96 -5.59 -4.22
C GLY A 54 -5.98 -6.73 -3.95
N THR A 55 -4.67 -6.54 -4.17
CA THR A 55 -3.62 -7.50 -3.81
C THR A 55 -3.26 -7.52 -2.32
N GLY A 56 -3.81 -6.56 -1.55
CA GLY A 56 -3.57 -6.44 -0.11
C GLY A 56 -2.27 -5.72 0.27
N LYS A 57 -1.50 -5.17 -0.69
CA LYS A 57 -0.20 -4.53 -0.45
C LYS A 57 -0.21 -3.49 0.68
N THR A 58 -1.15 -2.55 0.68
CA THR A 58 -1.25 -1.49 1.69
C THR A 58 -1.80 -2.04 3.00
N TYR A 59 -2.86 -2.85 2.95
CA TYR A 59 -3.48 -3.44 4.13
C TYR A 59 -2.50 -4.32 4.93
N LEU A 60 -1.72 -5.17 4.25
CA LEU A 60 -0.69 -5.99 4.87
C LEU A 60 0.46 -5.13 5.41
N ALA A 61 0.84 -4.04 4.75
CA ALA A 61 1.83 -3.10 5.28
C ALA A 61 1.36 -2.48 6.60
N VAL A 62 0.09 -2.06 6.70
CA VAL A 62 -0.51 -1.54 7.94
C VAL A 62 -0.53 -2.61 9.03
N ALA A 63 -0.91 -3.85 8.70
CA ALA A 63 -0.87 -4.96 9.64
C ALA A 63 0.55 -5.23 10.18
N MET A 64 1.57 -5.19 9.31
CA MET A 64 2.97 -5.33 9.70
C MET A 64 3.45 -4.17 10.57
N ALA A 65 3.02 -2.94 10.29
CA ALA A 65 3.36 -1.78 11.10
C ALA A 65 2.79 -1.91 12.53
N VAL A 66 1.53 -2.31 12.65
CA VAL A 66 0.89 -2.53 13.95
C VAL A 66 1.54 -3.70 14.69
N ARG A 67 1.91 -4.79 13.99
CA ARG A 67 2.68 -5.90 14.59
C ARG A 67 4.00 -5.39 15.15
N ALA A 68 4.79 -4.68 14.37
CA ALA A 68 6.09 -4.15 14.78
C ALA A 68 5.96 -3.23 16.00
N PHE A 69 4.94 -2.35 16.00
CA PHE A 69 4.64 -1.49 17.14
C PHE A 69 4.25 -2.29 18.40
N LYS A 70 3.33 -3.26 18.30
CA LYS A 70 2.92 -4.13 19.42
C LYS A 70 4.07 -4.96 19.99
N ASN A 71 5.05 -5.30 19.15
CA ASN A 71 6.26 -6.03 19.54
C ASN A 71 7.37 -5.13 20.09
N ASN A 72 7.16 -3.81 20.20
CA ASN A 72 8.18 -2.83 20.57
C ASN A 72 9.40 -2.83 19.62
N GLU A 73 9.22 -3.26 18.35
CA GLU A 73 10.25 -3.16 17.31
C GLU A 73 10.38 -1.71 16.80
N VAL A 74 9.30 -0.93 16.89
CA VAL A 74 9.26 0.51 16.60
C VAL A 74 8.42 1.23 17.64
N ASN A 75 8.64 2.54 17.77
CA ASN A 75 7.93 3.38 18.74
C ASN A 75 6.80 4.19 18.11
N ARG A 76 6.80 4.34 16.79
CA ARG A 76 5.84 5.16 16.03
C ARG A 76 5.45 4.50 14.72
N ILE A 77 4.23 4.78 14.26
CA ILE A 77 3.76 4.43 12.93
C ILE A 77 3.42 5.71 12.18
N ILE A 78 3.94 5.87 10.97
CA ILE A 78 3.69 7.04 10.13
C ILE A 78 3.14 6.56 8.80
N LEU A 79 1.93 6.99 8.43
CA LEU A 79 1.32 6.67 7.16
C LEU A 79 1.23 7.96 6.36
N THR A 80 1.68 7.90 5.11
CA THR A 80 1.73 9.06 4.26
C THR A 80 1.34 8.72 2.83
N ARG A 81 0.76 9.70 2.16
CA ARG A 81 0.29 9.61 0.77
C ARG A 81 0.65 10.91 0.05
N PRO A 82 1.12 10.86 -1.21
CA PRO A 82 1.28 12.08 -1.99
C PRO A 82 -0.10 12.71 -2.23
N ALA A 83 -0.18 14.04 -2.13
CA ALA A 83 -1.36 14.77 -2.58
C ALA A 83 -1.34 14.79 -4.11
N VAL A 84 -2.43 14.33 -4.73
CA VAL A 84 -2.56 14.24 -6.19
C VAL A 84 -3.95 14.73 -6.53
N GLU A 85 -4.02 15.70 -7.43
CA GLU A 85 -5.29 16.21 -7.95
C GLU A 85 -5.83 15.23 -8.99
N ALA A 86 -6.30 14.06 -8.54
CA ALA A 86 -6.94 13.08 -9.40
C ALA A 86 -8.40 13.51 -9.64
N GLY A 87 -8.63 14.34 -10.66
CA GLY A 87 -9.96 14.67 -11.18
C GLY A 87 -10.61 15.94 -10.62
N GLU A 88 -10.38 16.28 -9.35
CA GLU A 88 -10.78 17.55 -8.74
C GLU A 88 -9.55 18.26 -8.15
N SER A 89 -9.39 19.56 -8.40
CA SER A 89 -8.29 20.30 -7.76
C SER A 89 -8.56 20.37 -6.26
N LEU A 90 -7.51 20.14 -5.46
CA LEU A 90 -7.56 20.27 -3.99
C LEU A 90 -8.13 21.62 -3.55
N GLY A 91 -8.07 22.64 -4.43
CA GLY A 91 -8.67 23.95 -4.22
C GLY A 91 -10.19 23.97 -4.06
N PHE A 92 -10.93 22.99 -4.60
CA PHE A 92 -12.40 22.98 -4.64
C PHE A 92 -13.10 22.34 -3.43
N LEU A 93 -12.39 21.52 -2.65
CA LEU A 93 -12.97 20.96 -1.43
C LEU A 93 -13.15 22.07 -0.37
N PRO A 94 -14.32 22.22 0.27
CA PRO A 94 -14.51 23.22 1.32
C PRO A 94 -13.70 22.86 2.57
N GLY A 95 -13.35 23.85 3.39
CA GLY A 95 -12.63 23.64 4.65
C GLY A 95 -11.16 24.06 4.63
N ASP A 96 -10.46 23.75 5.71
CA ASP A 96 -9.03 24.03 5.84
C ASP A 96 -8.19 23.04 5.01
N LEU A 97 -6.86 23.19 5.01
CA LEU A 97 -5.99 22.31 4.22
C LEU A 97 -6.10 20.84 4.67
N GLN A 98 -6.42 20.59 5.94
CA GLN A 98 -6.57 19.25 6.49
C GLN A 98 -7.88 18.61 5.99
N ASP A 99 -8.99 19.34 6.05
CA ASP A 99 -10.30 18.91 5.54
C ASP A 99 -10.23 18.50 4.06
N LYS A 100 -9.37 19.18 3.29
CA LYS A 100 -9.14 18.91 1.86
C LYS A 100 -8.35 17.64 1.59
N VAL A 101 -7.44 17.24 2.49
CA VAL A 101 -6.56 16.09 2.27
C VAL A 101 -7.10 14.82 2.93
N ASP A 102 -7.92 14.97 3.98
CA ASP A 102 -8.52 13.88 4.74
C ASP A 102 -9.25 12.81 3.89
N PRO A 103 -10.01 13.15 2.82
CA PRO A 103 -10.64 12.14 1.97
C PRO A 103 -9.65 11.16 1.33
N TYR A 104 -8.44 11.61 0.98
CA TYR A 104 -7.40 10.78 0.37
C TYR A 104 -6.70 9.87 1.37
N LEU A 105 -6.72 10.26 2.65
CA LEU A 105 -6.11 9.51 3.76
C LEU A 105 -7.08 8.51 4.39
N ARG A 106 -8.39 8.64 4.13
CA ARG A 106 -9.43 7.77 4.71
C ARG A 106 -9.19 6.27 4.58
N PRO A 107 -8.76 5.72 3.42
CA PRO A 107 -8.46 4.29 3.34
C PRO A 107 -7.35 3.82 4.30
N LEU A 108 -6.43 4.71 4.70
CA LEU A 108 -5.38 4.42 5.68
C LEU A 108 -5.95 4.39 7.10
N TYR A 109 -6.90 5.28 7.41
CA TYR A 109 -7.62 5.28 8.69
C TYR A 109 -8.43 3.99 8.87
N ASP A 110 -9.15 3.55 7.84
CA ASP A 110 -10.01 2.37 7.91
C ASP A 110 -9.22 1.10 8.27
N GLY A 111 -8.02 0.94 7.71
CA GLY A 111 -7.15 -0.19 8.02
C GLY A 111 -6.66 -0.19 9.47
N LEU A 112 -6.32 0.99 10.01
CA LEU A 112 -5.89 1.12 11.40
C LEU A 112 -7.06 0.90 12.38
N PHE A 113 -8.24 1.45 12.05
CA PHE A 113 -9.45 1.25 12.84
C PHE A 113 -9.85 -0.21 12.95
N GLU A 114 -9.81 -0.97 11.85
CA GLU A 114 -10.12 -2.41 11.88
C GLU A 114 -9.17 -3.13 12.84
N ILE A 115 -7.86 -2.84 12.76
CA ILE A 115 -6.83 -3.60 13.48
C ILE A 115 -6.76 -3.22 14.96
N LEU A 116 -6.78 -1.93 15.28
CA LEU A 116 -6.58 -1.41 16.63
C LEU A 116 -7.90 -1.20 17.39
N GLY A 117 -9.01 -1.02 16.66
CA GLY A 117 -10.24 -0.50 17.22
C GLY A 117 -10.19 1.02 17.35
N PHE A 118 -11.37 1.64 17.33
CA PHE A 118 -11.52 3.10 17.26
C PHE A 118 -10.88 3.82 18.46
N GLU A 119 -11.21 3.42 19.69
CA GLU A 119 -10.72 4.07 20.92
C GLU A 119 -9.19 4.01 21.05
N THR A 120 -8.61 2.82 20.80
CA THR A 120 -7.16 2.63 20.87
C THR A 120 -6.45 3.45 19.80
N TYR A 121 -6.97 3.45 18.57
CA TYR A 121 -6.42 4.28 17.51
C TYR A 121 -6.44 5.76 17.89
N GLN A 122 -7.58 6.29 18.38
CA GLN A 122 -7.69 7.70 18.73
C GLN A 122 -6.67 8.10 19.79
N ALA A 123 -6.55 7.28 20.85
CA ALA A 123 -5.57 7.53 21.90
C ALA A 123 -4.12 7.51 21.40
N LEU A 124 -3.79 6.69 20.40
CA LEU A 124 -2.44 6.63 19.81
C LEU A 124 -2.16 7.82 18.88
N VAL A 125 -3.17 8.31 18.16
CA VAL A 125 -3.06 9.52 17.33
C VAL A 125 -2.90 10.77 18.18
N GLU A 126 -3.70 10.92 19.24
CA GLU A 126 -3.60 12.05 20.17
C GLU A 126 -2.22 12.12 20.84
N LYS A 127 -1.59 10.96 21.10
CA LYS A 127 -0.22 10.87 21.63
C LYS A 127 0.87 11.10 20.58
N GLY A 128 0.51 11.25 19.31
CA GLY A 128 1.47 11.35 18.19
C GLY A 128 2.27 10.06 17.93
N ILE A 129 1.78 8.92 18.41
CA ILE A 129 2.40 7.60 18.18
C ILE A 129 2.03 7.11 16.77
N ILE A 130 0.78 7.30 16.37
CA ILE A 130 0.31 7.08 15.01
C ILE A 130 0.11 8.44 14.36
N GLU A 131 0.73 8.64 13.20
CA GLU A 131 0.58 9.85 12.40
C GLU A 131 0.11 9.47 11.00
N VAL A 132 -0.96 10.10 10.52
CA VAL A 132 -1.41 9.97 9.14
C VAL A 132 -1.37 11.37 8.53
N ALA A 133 -0.48 11.58 7.56
CA ALA A 133 -0.21 12.93 7.06
C ALA A 133 0.18 12.94 5.57
N PRO A 134 -0.02 14.06 4.86
CA PRO A 134 0.43 14.20 3.47
C PRO A 134 1.95 14.08 3.35
N LEU A 135 2.45 13.61 2.21
CA LEU A 135 3.90 13.42 1.98
C LEU A 135 4.74 14.67 2.22
N ALA A 136 4.17 15.86 2.00
CA ALA A 136 4.85 17.14 2.24
C ALA A 136 5.32 17.31 3.70
N TYR A 137 4.63 16.69 4.66
CA TYR A 137 4.92 16.80 6.10
C TYR A 137 6.17 16.00 6.49
N MET A 138 6.69 15.16 5.59
CA MET A 138 7.94 14.42 5.81
C MET A 138 9.18 15.30 5.59
N ARG A 139 9.03 16.47 4.97
CA ARG A 139 10.15 17.36 4.64
C ARG A 139 10.84 17.86 5.91
N GLY A 140 12.18 17.78 5.93
CA GLY A 140 12.98 18.28 7.05
C GLY A 140 12.98 17.39 8.29
N ARG A 141 12.32 16.22 8.25
CA ARG A 141 12.28 15.27 9.37
C ARG A 141 13.39 14.23 9.27
N THR A 142 13.73 13.66 10.41
CA THR A 142 14.40 12.36 10.52
C THR A 142 13.44 11.43 11.23
N LEU A 143 13.16 10.29 10.62
CA LEU A 143 12.18 9.32 11.09
C LEU A 143 12.94 8.18 11.75
N ASP A 144 13.31 8.33 13.03
CA ASP A 144 13.96 7.28 13.85
C ASP A 144 12.91 6.41 14.56
N ASN A 145 13.25 5.14 14.78
CA ASN A 145 12.44 4.13 15.49
C ASN A 145 10.97 4.11 15.04
N SER A 146 10.74 4.22 13.73
CA SER A 146 9.41 4.42 13.16
C SER A 146 9.14 3.44 12.03
N PHE A 147 7.90 2.94 11.95
CA PHE A 147 7.42 2.17 10.81
C PHE A 147 6.65 3.10 9.87
N VAL A 148 7.21 3.36 8.70
CA VAL A 148 6.71 4.37 7.77
C VAL A 148 6.07 3.70 6.57
N ILE A 149 4.87 4.10 6.17
CA ILE A 149 4.19 3.60 4.97
C ILE A 149 3.96 4.78 4.03
N LEU A 150 4.53 4.72 2.83
CA LEU A 150 4.20 5.62 1.73
C LEU A 150 3.25 4.89 0.77
N ASP A 151 1.97 5.22 0.84
CA ASP A 151 0.95 4.65 -0.03
C ASP A 151 0.80 5.45 -1.33
N GLU A 152 0.35 4.78 -2.38
CA GLU A 152 0.07 5.34 -3.70
C GLU A 152 1.29 6.06 -4.30
N ALA A 153 2.44 5.44 -4.08
CA ALA A 153 3.76 5.97 -4.40
C ALA A 153 3.98 6.18 -5.90
N GLN A 154 3.17 5.55 -6.77
CA GLN A 154 3.22 5.82 -8.21
C GLN A 154 2.97 7.29 -8.53
N ASN A 155 2.28 8.00 -7.64
CA ASN A 155 1.98 9.42 -7.78
C ASN A 155 3.00 10.35 -7.09
N THR A 156 4.17 9.83 -6.73
CA THR A 156 5.31 10.67 -6.32
C THR A 156 6.14 11.09 -7.52
N THR A 157 6.75 12.28 -7.46
CA THR A 157 7.84 12.63 -8.39
C THR A 157 9.17 12.00 -7.95
N TYR A 158 10.17 12.05 -8.83
CA TYR A 158 11.54 11.64 -8.51
C TYR A 158 12.08 12.34 -7.25
N GLU A 159 11.89 13.66 -7.15
CA GLU A 159 12.35 14.48 -6.05
C GLU A 159 11.63 14.13 -4.75
N GLN A 160 10.31 13.88 -4.81
CA GLN A 160 9.52 13.49 -3.65
C GLN A 160 9.93 12.11 -3.12
N MET A 161 10.14 11.13 -4.02
CA MET A 161 10.62 9.80 -3.63
C MET A 161 12.02 9.86 -3.00
N LYS A 162 12.95 10.61 -3.61
CA LYS A 162 14.28 10.83 -3.04
C LYS A 162 14.21 11.55 -1.69
N MET A 163 13.36 12.58 -1.58
CA MET A 163 13.14 13.30 -0.33
C MET A 163 12.68 12.34 0.76
N PHE A 164 11.65 11.54 0.49
CA PHE A 164 11.08 10.57 1.43
C PHE A 164 12.09 9.52 1.91
N LEU A 165 12.75 8.82 0.98
CA LEU A 165 13.68 7.74 1.32
C LEU A 165 14.86 8.23 2.16
N THR A 166 15.29 9.48 1.95
CA THR A 166 16.38 10.10 2.73
C THR A 166 15.93 10.67 4.08
N ARG A 167 14.66 10.48 4.50
CA ARG A 167 14.20 10.83 5.85
C ARG A 167 14.32 9.67 6.83
N LEU A 168 14.55 8.44 6.35
CA LEU A 168 14.61 7.26 7.21
C LEU A 168 15.84 7.33 8.10
N GLY A 169 15.59 7.26 9.41
CA GLY A 169 16.60 7.23 10.45
C GLY A 169 16.89 5.82 10.95
N TYR A 170 17.63 5.72 12.06
CA TYR A 170 18.01 4.45 12.64
C TYR A 170 16.81 3.75 13.31
N GLY A 171 16.80 2.41 13.26
CA GLY A 171 15.74 1.59 13.87
C GLY A 171 14.38 1.72 13.15
N SER A 172 14.36 2.30 11.95
CA SER A 172 13.13 2.51 11.19
C SER A 172 13.00 1.54 10.03
N LYS A 173 11.75 1.27 9.67
CA LYS A 173 11.39 0.50 8.47
C LYS A 173 10.45 1.31 7.59
N ALA A 174 10.52 1.11 6.29
CA ALA A 174 9.68 1.81 5.33
C ALA A 174 9.08 0.88 4.29
N ILE A 175 7.77 0.99 4.12
CA ILE A 175 7.04 0.25 3.11
C ILE A 175 6.48 1.24 2.09
N ILE A 176 6.80 1.02 0.82
CA ILE A 176 6.36 1.87 -0.27
C ILE A 176 5.40 1.06 -1.12
N THR A 177 4.12 1.43 -1.14
CA THR A 177 3.08 0.74 -1.92
C THR A 177 2.64 1.55 -3.11
N GLY A 178 2.37 0.88 -4.23
CA GLY A 178 1.82 1.56 -5.41
C GLY A 178 1.53 0.64 -6.59
N ASP A 179 0.97 1.22 -7.64
CA ASP A 179 0.67 0.53 -8.90
C ASP A 179 1.26 1.33 -10.07
N LYS A 180 2.26 0.77 -10.75
CA LYS A 180 2.94 1.42 -11.89
C LYS A 180 1.99 1.71 -13.08
N THR A 181 0.83 1.07 -13.13
CA THR A 181 -0.16 1.26 -14.20
C THR A 181 -1.14 2.40 -13.93
N GLN A 182 -1.19 2.93 -12.70
CA GLN A 182 -2.16 3.95 -12.26
C GLN A 182 -1.46 5.27 -11.90
N VAL A 183 -0.60 5.77 -12.79
CA VAL A 183 0.13 7.02 -12.58
C VAL A 183 -0.75 8.21 -12.96
N ASP A 184 -1.15 8.97 -11.95
CA ASP A 184 -2.01 10.17 -12.06
C ASP A 184 -1.20 11.48 -12.12
N LEU A 185 0.11 11.39 -12.39
CA LEU A 185 0.98 12.57 -12.49
C LEU A 185 0.70 13.39 -13.76
N PRO A 186 0.88 14.72 -13.71
CA PRO A 186 0.82 15.57 -14.90
C PRO A 186 1.72 15.06 -16.03
N ARG A 187 1.25 15.20 -17.28
CA ARG A 187 1.97 14.75 -18.48
C ARG A 187 3.41 15.26 -18.48
N GLY A 188 4.35 14.36 -18.77
CA GLY A 188 5.78 14.65 -18.84
C GLY A 188 6.56 14.44 -17.54
N ARG A 189 5.89 14.25 -16.39
CA ARG A 189 6.58 13.87 -15.15
C ARG A 189 6.75 12.36 -15.04
N LYS A 190 7.98 11.93 -14.76
CA LYS A 190 8.29 10.53 -14.45
C LYS A 190 7.91 10.21 -13.01
N SER A 191 7.29 9.05 -12.81
CA SER A 191 6.98 8.54 -11.47
C SER A 191 8.26 8.23 -10.67
N GLY A 192 8.28 8.67 -9.42
CA GLY A 192 9.31 8.39 -8.44
C GLY A 192 9.39 6.90 -8.12
N LEU A 193 8.25 6.20 -8.04
CA LEU A 193 8.20 4.75 -7.83
C LEU A 193 8.90 3.98 -8.97
N VAL A 194 8.61 4.36 -10.22
CA VAL A 194 9.23 3.72 -11.40
C VAL A 194 10.73 3.97 -11.40
N SER A 195 11.15 5.22 -11.14
CA SER A 195 12.57 5.60 -11.10
C SER A 195 13.33 4.89 -9.99
N ALA A 196 12.78 4.87 -8.76
CA ALA A 196 13.38 4.20 -7.61
C ALA A 196 13.51 2.69 -7.83
N SER A 197 12.54 2.05 -8.49
CA SER A 197 12.62 0.62 -8.84
C SER A 197 13.82 0.27 -9.71
N GLN A 198 14.29 1.21 -10.53
CA GLN A 198 15.45 1.00 -11.40
C GLN A 198 16.75 1.33 -10.67
N ILE A 199 16.77 2.43 -9.93
CA ILE A 199 17.98 2.96 -9.27
C ILE A 199 18.38 2.11 -8.06
N LEU A 200 17.40 1.64 -7.28
CA LEU A 200 17.65 1.01 -5.98
C LEU A 200 17.68 -0.52 -6.03
N LYS A 201 17.61 -1.13 -7.22
CA LYS A 201 17.49 -2.59 -7.41
C LYS A 201 18.58 -3.40 -6.70
N ASN A 202 19.79 -2.85 -6.58
CA ASN A 202 20.96 -3.54 -6.03
C ASN A 202 21.42 -2.96 -4.68
N VAL A 203 20.59 -2.16 -4.02
CA VAL A 203 20.94 -1.56 -2.73
C VAL A 203 20.60 -2.55 -1.61
N PRO A 204 21.58 -3.00 -0.80
CA PRO A 204 21.32 -3.89 0.32
C PRO A 204 20.32 -3.29 1.32
N GLY A 205 19.45 -4.12 1.88
CA GLY A 205 18.38 -3.69 2.80
C GLY A 205 17.14 -3.11 2.10
N ILE A 206 17.12 -3.06 0.76
CA ILE A 206 15.96 -2.67 -0.05
C ILE A 206 15.52 -3.87 -0.90
N ASP A 207 14.23 -4.19 -0.86
CA ASP A 207 13.65 -5.28 -1.66
C ASP A 207 12.36 -4.84 -2.39
N PHE A 208 12.02 -5.57 -3.44
CA PHE A 208 10.89 -5.30 -4.31
C PHE A 208 9.99 -6.54 -4.41
N MET A 209 8.73 -6.37 -4.02
CA MET A 209 7.66 -7.34 -4.23
C MET A 209 6.78 -6.89 -5.40
N SER A 210 6.70 -7.71 -6.44
CA SER A 210 5.78 -7.49 -7.56
C SER A 210 4.56 -8.39 -7.44
N PHE A 211 3.41 -7.81 -7.12
CA PHE A 211 2.13 -8.50 -7.11
C PHE A 211 1.54 -8.59 -8.51
N THR A 212 0.80 -9.65 -8.78
CA THR A 212 0.08 -9.84 -10.04
C THR A 212 -1.41 -10.04 -9.80
N SER A 213 -2.19 -10.26 -10.86
CA SER A 213 -3.63 -10.53 -10.75
C SER A 213 -3.93 -11.78 -9.90
N ILE A 214 -3.01 -12.75 -9.81
CA ILE A 214 -3.18 -13.95 -8.99
C ILE A 214 -3.22 -13.64 -7.48
N ASP A 215 -2.70 -12.48 -7.07
CA ASP A 215 -2.65 -12.04 -5.68
C ASP A 215 -3.89 -11.25 -5.27
N VAL A 216 -4.78 -10.95 -6.23
CA VAL A 216 -5.99 -10.17 -5.98
C VAL A 216 -7.00 -11.04 -5.24
N VAL A 217 -7.34 -10.63 -4.02
CA VAL A 217 -8.33 -11.34 -3.20
C VAL A 217 -9.53 -10.44 -2.98
N ARG A 218 -10.55 -10.64 -3.81
CA ARG A 218 -11.82 -9.91 -3.77
C ARG A 218 -12.97 -10.86 -3.46
N HIS A 219 -14.07 -10.28 -3.03
CA HIS A 219 -15.30 -11.04 -2.87
C HIS A 219 -15.74 -11.64 -4.24
N PRO A 220 -16.20 -12.89 -4.32
CA PRO A 220 -16.55 -13.53 -5.59
C PRO A 220 -17.57 -12.76 -6.42
N LEU A 221 -18.51 -12.07 -5.78
CA LEU A 221 -19.45 -11.18 -6.48
C LEU A 221 -18.74 -9.99 -7.15
N VAL A 222 -17.79 -9.37 -6.47
CA VAL A 222 -17.02 -8.24 -7.02
C VAL A 222 -16.20 -8.69 -8.22
N GLN A 223 -15.59 -9.89 -8.14
CA GLN A 223 -14.88 -10.46 -9.29
C GLN A 223 -15.81 -10.65 -10.49
N ARG A 224 -16.99 -11.26 -10.29
CA ARG A 224 -18.00 -11.42 -11.36
C ARG A 224 -18.46 -10.10 -11.97
N ILE A 225 -18.56 -9.04 -11.16
CA ILE A 225 -18.89 -7.69 -11.65
C ILE A 225 -17.76 -7.16 -12.54
N ILE A 226 -16.49 -7.25 -12.09
CA ILE A 226 -15.33 -6.81 -12.87
C ILE A 226 -15.28 -7.57 -14.21
N ASP A 227 -15.41 -8.90 -14.18
CA ASP A 227 -15.38 -9.74 -15.37
C ASP A 227 -16.48 -9.35 -16.39
N ALA A 228 -17.66 -8.94 -15.90
CA ALA A 228 -18.76 -8.47 -16.74
C ALA A 228 -18.44 -7.14 -17.43
N TYR A 229 -17.85 -6.18 -16.71
CA TYR A 229 -17.41 -4.90 -17.29
C TYR A 229 -16.26 -5.09 -18.28
N GLU A 230 -15.25 -5.89 -17.95
CA GLU A 230 -14.14 -6.17 -18.88
C GLU A 230 -14.63 -6.83 -20.18
N LYS A 231 -15.65 -7.69 -20.09
CA LYS A 231 -16.26 -8.29 -21.27
C LYS A 231 -16.95 -7.23 -22.14
N ASP A 232 -17.70 -6.31 -21.54
CA ASP A 232 -18.36 -5.21 -22.27
C ASP A 232 -17.33 -4.28 -22.93
N ASP A 233 -16.28 -3.88 -22.21
CA ASP A 233 -15.22 -3.02 -22.72
C ASP A 233 -14.50 -3.66 -23.92
N ARG A 234 -14.18 -4.97 -23.85
CA ARG A 234 -13.59 -5.72 -24.97
C ARG A 234 -14.51 -5.74 -26.19
N MET A 235 -15.81 -5.99 -25.99
CA MET A 235 -16.78 -5.99 -27.10
C MET A 235 -16.88 -4.62 -27.77
N ARG A 236 -16.97 -3.53 -26.99
CA ARG A 236 -17.00 -2.16 -27.53
C ARG A 236 -15.71 -1.79 -28.26
N GLU A 237 -14.56 -2.24 -27.78
CA GLU A 237 -13.29 -1.98 -28.46
C GLU A 237 -13.19 -2.71 -29.80
N GLU A 238 -13.68 -3.94 -29.88
CA GLU A 238 -13.78 -4.71 -31.13
C GLU A 238 -14.73 -4.08 -32.14
N GLU A 239 -15.90 -3.59 -31.70
CA GLU A 239 -16.86 -2.87 -32.53
C GLU A 239 -16.24 -1.59 -33.11
N ARG A 240 -15.59 -0.76 -32.26
CA ARG A 240 -14.87 0.44 -32.71
C ARG A 240 -13.76 0.13 -33.71
N LYS A 241 -13.04 -0.99 -33.55
CA LYS A 241 -12.01 -1.44 -34.50
C LYS A 241 -12.62 -1.90 -35.83
N LYS A 242 -13.82 -2.46 -35.83
CA LYS A 242 -14.55 -2.85 -37.06
C LYS A 242 -15.08 -1.63 -37.80
N GLU A 243 -15.57 -0.61 -37.09
CA GLU A 243 -16.04 0.65 -37.68
C GLU A 243 -14.90 1.44 -38.33
N LYS A 244 -13.72 1.51 -37.70
CA LYS A 244 -12.53 2.18 -38.27
C LYS A 244 -11.92 1.49 -39.48
N ARG A 245 -12.32 0.25 -39.77
CA ARG A 245 -11.84 -0.55 -40.92
C ARG A 245 -12.82 -0.53 -42.11
N LYS A 246 -14.00 0.04 -41.93
CA LYS A 246 -14.96 0.33 -43.02
C LYS A 246 -14.76 1.75 -43.51
#